data_AF-I4H3T6-F1
#
_entry.id   AF-I4H3T6-F1
#
_cell.length_a   1.000
_cell.length_b   1.000
_cell.length_c   1.000
_cell.angle_alpha   90.00
_cell.angle_beta   90.00
_cell.angle_gamma   90.00
#
_symmetry.space_group_name_H-M   'P 1'
#
loop_
_entity.id
_entity.type
_entity.pdbx_description
1 polymer ?
#
loop_
_entity_poly.entity_id
_entity_poly.type
_entity_poly.pdbx_seq_one_letter_code
_entity_poly.pdbx_strand_id
1 'polypeptide(L)'
;MKRKDVKIGRRYSSKPLQIFLIIAFIVAAPFAIFYLIALAYLWQGDQLLAEGEKESALSAYRTVLSFDENSVQAHIKIAQVLQSQKRYSEALEAYDRAFIVNDQPPMEPSQSNYLVALGDIFAQEEKWSEAIDAYQKAMIIKPTFKGQFQLGKALYSLQRWDEAAKALQAAVFLDPSQGKAYFYLGKAYSEQQLWPEASYAYQQALELIPNQGETYKKLGETLAKQGKWEEAEQIYRQALIYSPKDGDIYNYLGQALAEQGKLGAAMAVFQQARQISPKNAEIYENLCYIYINNGQIDEGLNWCRQAVEIDPNLSEVRFILEEIQRGRLIHDHPELLKMPEIIPSVKSDPLVNLKRSIVKIVIRGKNKNGIGTGWLLKRDQDTAWIVTNRHVVTNSRQEVDAGARIFVEYYSQPPQGKIRKRSKAKILHTTPPNDWLDLAVLEVKNPPPDLKPLALAPLPIAPNQPVISIGNPFNQKDWTVSKGTVNDHNEKSLSLSMFVVSGQSGSPVLNDKNQVVGVMSQASLFCDNPSTPKPLENAVKLGCGFAIPIDRVRERLREWQVIVK
;
A
#
# COMPACT_ATOMS: atom_id res chain seq x y z
N MET A 1 10.03 -7.15 97.51
CA MET A 1 9.17 -8.30 97.86
C MET A 1 7.82 -8.12 97.18
N LYS A 2 7.40 -9.13 96.41
CA LYS A 2 6.04 -9.41 95.88
C LYS A 2 5.38 -8.46 94.85
N ARG A 3 5.35 -9.00 93.62
CA ARG A 3 4.41 -8.79 92.51
C ARG A 3 2.94 -9.00 92.90
N LYS A 4 2.07 -8.41 92.05
CA LYS A 4 0.68 -8.76 91.64
C LYS A 4 -0.32 -7.64 91.97
N ASP A 5 -1.15 -7.10 91.08
CA ASP A 5 -1.52 -7.47 89.71
C ASP A 5 -1.83 -6.19 88.90
N VAL A 6 -1.28 -6.09 87.69
CA VAL A 6 -1.69 -5.07 86.70
C VAL A 6 -2.93 -5.61 85.98
N LYS A 7 -4.11 -5.07 86.29
CA LYS A 7 -5.27 -5.16 85.40
C LYS A 7 -5.10 -4.12 84.29
N ILE A 8 -4.56 -4.52 83.15
CA ILE A 8 -4.67 -3.73 81.91
C ILE A 8 -6.10 -3.88 81.40
N GLY A 9 -7.02 -3.13 81.98
CA GLY A 9 -8.31 -2.85 81.37
C GLY A 9 -8.16 -1.66 80.43
N ARG A 10 -7.57 -1.83 79.23
CA ARG A 10 -7.72 -0.81 78.18
C ARG A 10 -9.15 -0.88 77.67
N ARG A 11 -10.05 -0.11 78.29
CA ARG A 11 -11.30 0.31 77.64
C ARG A 11 -10.91 1.14 76.43
N TYR A 12 -10.90 0.53 75.24
CA TYR A 12 -10.94 1.29 74.01
C TYR A 12 -12.22 2.15 74.05
N SER A 13 -12.05 3.47 74.00
CA SER A 13 -13.16 4.41 73.87
C SER A 13 -13.94 4.07 72.59
N SER A 14 -15.21 3.73 72.73
CA SER A 14 -16.11 3.41 71.61
C SER A 14 -16.51 4.64 70.80
N LYS A 15 -16.20 5.86 71.27
CA LYS A 15 -16.61 7.12 70.64
C LYS A 15 -16.02 7.35 69.24
N PRO A 16 -14.70 7.21 68.99
CA PRO A 16 -14.15 7.31 67.63
C PRO A 16 -14.71 6.24 66.69
N LEU A 17 -14.98 5.02 67.17
CA LEU A 17 -15.61 3.97 66.39
C LEU A 17 -17.08 4.30 66.07
N GLN A 18 -17.83 4.85 67.02
CA GLN A 18 -19.22 5.29 66.82
C GLN A 18 -19.32 6.46 65.84
N ILE A 19 -18.42 7.44 65.93
CA ILE A 19 -18.36 8.57 64.98
C ILE A 19 -18.00 8.06 63.58
N PHE A 20 -17.03 7.16 63.47
CA PHE A 20 -16.68 6.53 62.19
C PHE A 20 -17.85 5.75 61.59
N LEU A 21 -18.59 4.97 62.40
CA LEU A 21 -19.77 4.24 61.96
C LEU A 21 -20.93 5.16 61.54
N ILE A 22 -21.14 6.28 62.23
CA ILE A 22 -22.18 7.26 61.87
C ILE A 22 -21.81 7.96 60.55
N ILE A 23 -20.56 8.38 60.37
CA ILE A 23 -20.10 9.00 59.11
C ILE A 23 -20.17 7.97 57.97
N ALA A 24 -19.73 6.73 58.21
CA ALA A 24 -19.85 5.65 57.23
C ALA A 24 -21.32 5.38 56.87
N PHE A 25 -22.25 5.43 57.84
CA PHE A 25 -23.68 5.26 57.59
C PHE A 25 -24.29 6.44 56.81
N ILE A 26 -23.95 7.68 57.16
CA ILE A 26 -24.42 8.89 56.46
C ILE A 26 -23.91 8.92 55.01
N VAL A 27 -22.68 8.44 54.77
CA VAL A 27 -22.11 8.36 53.43
C VAL A 27 -22.66 7.15 52.66
N ALA A 28 -22.84 5.99 53.28
CA ALA A 28 -23.28 4.77 52.59
C ALA A 28 -24.80 4.67 52.37
N ALA A 29 -25.63 5.26 53.24
CA ALA A 29 -27.09 5.19 53.14
C ALA A 29 -27.66 5.78 51.82
N PRO A 30 -27.17 6.94 51.31
CA PRO A 30 -27.60 7.46 50.01
C PRO A 30 -27.29 6.51 48.85
N PHE A 31 -26.11 5.88 48.83
CA PHE A 31 -25.75 4.91 47.79
C PHE A 31 -26.63 3.66 47.84
N ALA A 32 -26.94 3.16 49.03
CA ALA A 32 -27.85 2.02 49.19
C ALA A 32 -29.28 2.35 48.72
N ILE A 33 -29.76 3.57 49.01
CA ILE A 33 -31.07 4.04 48.55
C ILE A 33 -31.10 4.18 47.03
N PHE A 34 -30.10 4.83 46.42
CA PHE A 34 -30.00 4.96 44.96
C PHE A 34 -29.88 3.60 44.27
N TYR A 35 -29.14 2.66 44.85
CA TYR A 35 -29.06 1.29 44.34
C TYR A 35 -30.41 0.56 44.37
N LEU A 36 -31.17 0.67 45.46
CA LEU A 36 -32.51 0.08 45.54
C LEU A 36 -33.50 0.72 44.55
N ILE A 37 -33.41 2.04 44.36
CA ILE A 37 -34.22 2.76 43.36
C ILE A 37 -33.85 2.30 41.94
N ALA A 38 -32.55 2.17 41.64
CA ALA A 38 -32.07 1.63 40.38
C ALA A 38 -32.60 0.21 40.10
N LEU A 39 -32.59 -0.68 41.11
CA LEU A 39 -33.18 -2.03 40.98
C LEU A 39 -34.70 -1.99 40.74
N ALA A 40 -35.42 -1.08 41.39
CA ALA A 40 -36.86 -0.92 41.17
C ALA A 40 -37.17 -0.47 39.74
N TYR A 41 -36.40 0.48 39.19
CA TYR A 41 -36.55 0.93 37.79
C TYR A 41 -36.12 -0.14 36.77
N LEU A 42 -35.12 -0.97 37.07
CA LEU A 42 -34.79 -2.14 36.26
C LEU A 42 -35.97 -3.12 36.19
N TRP A 43 -36.57 -3.45 37.34
CA TRP A 43 -37.72 -4.33 37.39
C TRP A 43 -38.95 -3.74 36.69
N GLN A 44 -39.21 -2.45 36.87
CA GLN A 44 -40.28 -1.74 36.16
C GLN A 44 -40.07 -1.78 34.65
N GLY A 45 -38.85 -1.52 34.17
CA GLY A 45 -38.51 -1.61 32.75
C GLY A 45 -38.73 -3.01 32.18
N ASP A 46 -38.40 -4.06 32.94
CA ASP A 46 -38.64 -5.44 32.52
C ASP A 46 -40.13 -5.77 32.39
N GLN A 47 -40.98 -5.27 33.30
CA GLN A 47 -42.44 -5.43 33.21
C GLN A 47 -43.01 -4.69 31.99
N LEU A 48 -42.63 -3.42 31.80
CA LEU A 48 -43.08 -2.62 30.66
C LEU A 48 -42.66 -3.26 29.33
N LEU A 49 -41.46 -3.85 29.27
CA LEU A 49 -41.01 -4.57 28.09
C LEU A 49 -41.83 -5.84 27.82
N ALA A 50 -42.22 -6.57 28.88
CA ALA A 50 -43.10 -7.74 28.76
C ALA A 50 -44.51 -7.37 28.28
N GLU A 51 -45.00 -6.17 28.62
CA GLU A 51 -46.26 -5.61 28.15
C GLU A 51 -46.17 -5.03 26.72
N GLY A 52 -44.96 -4.95 26.15
CA GLY A 52 -44.72 -4.41 24.81
C GLY A 52 -44.51 -2.89 24.76
N GLU A 53 -44.51 -2.22 25.90
CA GLU A 53 -44.29 -0.77 26.03
C GLU A 53 -42.80 -0.40 25.94
N LYS A 54 -42.23 -0.52 24.74
CA LYS A 54 -40.79 -0.38 24.50
C LYS A 54 -40.22 1.01 24.87
N GLU A 55 -40.91 2.10 24.58
CA GLU A 55 -40.43 3.45 24.92
C GLU A 55 -40.52 3.74 26.42
N SER A 56 -41.59 3.27 27.08
CA SER A 56 -41.73 3.34 28.54
C SER A 56 -40.61 2.56 29.23
N ALA A 57 -40.29 1.36 28.72
CA ALA A 57 -39.18 0.54 29.21
C ALA A 57 -37.82 1.23 29.02
N LEU A 58 -37.56 1.82 27.84
CA LEU A 58 -36.35 2.62 27.59
C LEU A 58 -36.21 3.79 28.56
N SER A 59 -37.32 4.48 28.84
CA SER A 59 -37.35 5.57 29.82
C SER A 59 -36.97 5.07 31.22
N ALA A 60 -37.58 3.97 31.67
CA ALA A 60 -37.28 3.36 32.96
C ALA A 60 -35.80 2.95 33.06
N TYR A 61 -35.23 2.30 32.04
CA TYR A 61 -33.81 1.95 32.03
C TYR A 61 -32.88 3.17 31.98
N ARG A 62 -33.24 4.25 31.28
CA ARG A 62 -32.47 5.51 31.30
C ARG A 62 -32.53 6.18 32.66
N THR A 63 -33.64 6.06 33.39
CA THR A 63 -33.74 6.55 34.78
C THR A 63 -32.77 5.80 35.70
N VAL A 64 -32.53 4.50 35.47
CA VAL A 64 -31.48 3.76 36.20
C VAL A 64 -30.13 4.46 36.07
N LEU A 65 -29.77 4.90 34.86
CA LEU A 65 -28.50 5.59 34.59
C LEU A 65 -28.38 6.97 35.28
N SER A 66 -29.49 7.58 35.72
CA SER A 66 -29.44 8.82 36.53
C SER A 66 -29.07 8.58 37.99
N PHE A 67 -29.21 7.34 38.47
CA PHE A 67 -28.84 6.92 39.83
C PHE A 67 -27.54 6.11 39.84
N ASP A 68 -27.27 5.37 38.77
CA ASP A 68 -26.05 4.58 38.54
C ASP A 68 -25.64 4.67 37.06
N GLU A 69 -24.82 5.67 36.74
CA GLU A 69 -24.32 5.92 35.36
C GLU A 69 -23.52 4.72 34.80
N ASN A 70 -22.92 3.94 35.70
CA ASN A 70 -22.12 2.76 35.38
C ASN A 70 -22.93 1.46 35.45
N SER A 71 -24.26 1.53 35.40
CA SER A 71 -25.10 0.33 35.41
C SER A 71 -24.96 -0.47 34.11
N VAL A 72 -24.08 -1.49 34.10
CA VAL A 72 -23.87 -2.40 32.96
C VAL A 72 -25.19 -3.05 32.52
N GLN A 73 -26.03 -3.45 33.49
CA GLN A 73 -27.32 -4.08 33.21
C GLN A 73 -28.30 -3.12 32.52
N ALA A 74 -28.34 -1.84 32.91
CA ALA A 74 -29.18 -0.85 32.26
C ALA A 74 -28.76 -0.62 30.81
N HIS A 75 -27.46 -0.48 30.53
CA HIS A 75 -26.92 -0.34 29.17
C HIS A 75 -27.27 -1.54 28.29
N ILE A 76 -27.12 -2.78 28.80
CA ILE A 76 -27.53 -4.00 28.11
C ILE A 76 -29.03 -4.00 27.78
N LYS A 77 -29.88 -3.65 28.75
CA LYS A 77 -31.34 -3.63 28.58
C LYS A 77 -31.77 -2.56 27.56
N ILE A 78 -31.15 -1.38 27.59
CA ILE A 78 -31.35 -0.33 26.59
C ILE A 78 -30.99 -0.84 25.19
N ALA A 79 -29.82 -1.48 25.04
CA ALA A 79 -29.37 -2.02 23.76
C ALA A 79 -30.35 -3.04 23.18
N GLN A 80 -30.87 -3.95 24.02
CA GLN A 80 -31.87 -4.95 23.61
C GLN A 80 -33.17 -4.31 23.09
N VAL A 81 -33.69 -3.30 23.80
CA VAL A 81 -34.92 -2.64 23.38
C VAL A 81 -34.71 -1.87 22.06
N LEU A 82 -33.62 -1.10 21.95
CA LEU A 82 -33.24 -0.37 20.74
C LEU A 82 -33.09 -1.30 19.54
N GLN A 83 -32.45 -2.45 19.73
CA GLN A 83 -32.31 -3.48 18.71
C GLN A 83 -33.67 -4.01 18.26
N SER A 84 -34.60 -4.26 19.19
CA SER A 84 -35.97 -4.70 18.87
C SER A 84 -36.79 -3.65 18.10
N GLN A 85 -36.33 -2.39 18.11
CA GLN A 85 -36.89 -1.26 17.35
C GLN A 85 -36.13 -0.98 16.05
N LYS A 86 -35.13 -1.81 15.71
CA LYS A 86 -34.24 -1.63 14.55
C LYS A 86 -33.39 -0.34 14.62
N ARG A 87 -33.20 0.22 15.81
CA ARG A 87 -32.34 1.40 16.06
C ARG A 87 -30.90 0.93 16.27
N TYR A 88 -30.31 0.39 15.21
CA TYR A 88 -29.07 -0.39 15.26
C TYR A 88 -27.84 0.39 15.75
N SER A 89 -27.65 1.63 15.29
CA SER A 89 -26.55 2.49 15.75
C SER A 89 -26.63 2.79 17.25
N GLU A 90 -27.80 3.21 17.73
CA GLU A 90 -28.00 3.48 19.16
C GLU A 90 -27.88 2.21 20.00
N ALA A 91 -28.28 1.05 19.47
CA ALA A 91 -28.11 -0.23 20.14
C ALA A 91 -26.63 -0.59 20.30
N LEU A 92 -25.80 -0.37 19.26
CA LEU A 92 -24.36 -0.58 19.35
C LEU A 92 -23.73 0.37 20.38
N GLU A 93 -24.09 1.65 20.36
CA GLU A 93 -23.59 2.62 21.35
C GLU A 93 -23.94 2.23 22.79
N ALA A 94 -25.14 1.70 23.03
CA ALA A 94 -25.52 1.18 24.35
C ALA A 94 -24.70 -0.06 24.74
N TYR A 95 -24.38 -0.95 23.79
CA TYR A 95 -23.42 -2.03 24.04
C TYR A 95 -22.01 -1.48 24.33
N ASP A 96 -21.54 -0.47 23.61
CA ASP A 96 -20.25 0.18 23.85
C ASP A 96 -20.14 0.69 25.28
N ARG A 97 -21.19 1.35 25.77
CA ARG A 97 -21.25 1.82 27.16
C ARG A 97 -21.17 0.67 28.17
N ALA A 98 -21.82 -0.47 27.90
CA ALA A 98 -21.70 -1.65 28.75
C ALA A 98 -20.25 -2.18 28.80
N PHE A 99 -19.56 -2.23 27.65
CA PHE A 99 -18.17 -2.70 27.55
C PHE A 99 -17.15 -1.70 28.10
N ILE A 100 -17.40 -0.39 28.04
CA ILE A 100 -16.54 0.63 28.66
C ILE A 100 -16.49 0.47 30.19
N VAL A 101 -17.62 0.12 30.81
CA VAL A 101 -17.71 -0.05 32.27
C VAL A 101 -17.13 -1.40 32.71
N ASN A 102 -17.36 -2.45 31.93
CA ASN A 102 -16.87 -3.79 32.21
C ASN A 102 -16.44 -4.48 30.92
N ASP A 103 -15.16 -4.81 30.81
CA ASP A 103 -14.57 -5.51 29.65
C ASP A 103 -15.21 -6.89 29.38
N GLN A 104 -15.83 -7.50 30.39
CA GLN A 104 -16.56 -8.77 30.30
C GLN A 104 -17.95 -8.62 30.94
N PRO A 105 -18.88 -7.92 30.28
CA PRO A 105 -20.18 -7.65 30.86
C PRO A 105 -20.97 -8.97 31.00
N PRO A 106 -21.73 -9.15 32.10
CA PRO A 106 -22.50 -10.37 32.35
C PRO A 106 -23.70 -10.44 31.40
N MET A 107 -23.46 -10.90 30.16
CA MET A 107 -24.48 -11.04 29.12
C MET A 107 -24.81 -12.51 28.88
N GLU A 108 -26.08 -12.77 28.58
CA GLU A 108 -26.54 -14.09 28.17
C GLU A 108 -25.85 -14.52 26.86
N PRO A 109 -25.53 -15.82 26.68
CA PRO A 109 -24.93 -16.34 25.45
C PRO A 109 -25.71 -16.01 24.16
N SER A 110 -27.02 -15.80 24.25
CA SER A 110 -27.86 -15.38 23.12
C SER A 110 -27.52 -13.98 22.60
N GLN A 111 -26.94 -13.11 23.43
CA GLN A 111 -26.52 -11.76 23.04
C GLN A 111 -25.37 -11.74 22.04
N SER A 112 -24.50 -12.75 22.07
CA SER A 112 -23.49 -12.92 21.02
C SER A 112 -24.15 -13.05 19.64
N ASN A 113 -25.22 -13.84 19.50
CA ASN A 113 -25.90 -13.99 18.21
C ASN A 113 -26.55 -12.68 17.73
N TYR A 114 -27.08 -11.89 18.66
CA TYR A 114 -27.67 -10.59 18.37
C TYR A 114 -26.63 -9.58 17.88
N LEU A 115 -25.45 -9.52 18.51
CA LEU A 115 -24.34 -8.68 18.08
C LEU A 115 -23.74 -9.15 16.74
N VAL A 116 -23.68 -10.47 16.48
CA VAL A 116 -23.31 -10.98 15.14
C VAL A 116 -24.32 -10.53 14.08
N ALA A 117 -25.62 -10.59 14.37
CA ALA A 117 -26.64 -10.11 13.44
C ALA A 117 -26.54 -8.58 13.22
N LEU A 118 -26.22 -7.82 14.26
CA LEU A 118 -25.97 -6.38 14.17
C LEU A 118 -24.75 -6.08 13.29
N GLY A 119 -23.66 -6.83 13.47
CA GLY A 119 -22.49 -6.75 12.60
C GLY A 119 -22.80 -7.13 11.15
N ASP A 120 -23.63 -8.15 10.92
CA ASP A 120 -24.07 -8.55 9.57
C ASP A 120 -24.83 -7.39 8.88
N ILE A 121 -25.66 -6.65 9.62
CA ILE A 121 -26.41 -5.48 9.13
C ILE A 121 -25.45 -4.33 8.78
N PHE A 122 -24.53 -3.96 9.68
CA PHE A 122 -23.56 -2.89 9.40
C PHE A 122 -22.65 -3.24 8.22
N ALA A 123 -22.27 -4.50 8.06
CA ALA A 123 -21.48 -4.94 6.91
C ALA A 123 -22.24 -4.81 5.58
N GLN A 124 -23.56 -5.04 5.57
CA GLN A 124 -24.41 -4.81 4.38
C GLN A 124 -24.52 -3.33 4.02
N GLU A 125 -24.45 -2.45 5.02
CA GLU A 125 -24.42 -0.99 4.83
C GLU A 125 -23.00 -0.46 4.54
N GLU A 126 -22.01 -1.34 4.36
CA GLU A 126 -20.59 -1.01 4.18
C GLU A 126 -19.98 -0.20 5.35
N LYS A 127 -20.64 -0.20 6.52
CA LYS A 127 -20.16 0.36 7.78
C LYS A 127 -19.24 -0.64 8.47
N TRP A 128 -18.08 -0.86 7.85
CA TRP A 128 -17.14 -1.92 8.25
C TRP A 128 -16.59 -1.76 9.66
N SER A 129 -16.44 -0.53 10.16
CA SER A 129 -15.88 -0.28 11.50
C SER A 129 -16.86 -0.73 12.58
N GLU A 130 -18.13 -0.33 12.46
CA GLU A 130 -19.23 -0.72 13.33
C GLU A 130 -19.52 -2.23 13.25
N ALA A 131 -19.40 -2.81 12.05
CA ALA A 131 -19.54 -4.25 11.87
C ALA A 131 -18.47 -5.03 12.65
N ILE A 132 -17.20 -4.64 12.51
CA ILE A 132 -16.07 -5.26 13.22
C ILE A 132 -16.26 -5.13 14.73
N ASP A 133 -16.64 -3.94 15.19
CA ASP A 133 -16.85 -3.67 16.60
C ASP A 133 -17.95 -4.56 17.21
N ALA A 134 -19.10 -4.65 16.53
CA ALA A 134 -20.19 -5.54 16.94
C ALA A 134 -19.75 -7.02 16.96
N TYR A 135 -19.00 -7.49 15.95
CA TYR A 135 -18.48 -8.86 15.94
C TYR A 135 -17.47 -9.11 17.06
N GLN A 136 -16.54 -8.19 17.34
CA GLN A 136 -15.55 -8.33 18.40
C GLN A 136 -16.23 -8.44 19.77
N LYS A 137 -17.21 -7.57 20.05
CA LYS A 137 -18.04 -7.66 21.26
C LYS A 137 -18.77 -8.99 21.37
N ALA A 138 -19.33 -9.49 20.26
CA ALA A 138 -19.96 -10.81 20.25
C ALA A 138 -18.98 -11.93 20.64
N MET A 139 -17.73 -11.84 20.18
CA MET A 139 -16.69 -12.84 20.46
C MET A 139 -16.18 -12.79 21.90
N ILE A 140 -16.29 -11.64 22.59
CA ILE A 140 -16.01 -11.55 24.02
C ILE A 140 -17.09 -12.29 24.83
N ILE A 141 -18.37 -12.14 24.46
CA ILE A 141 -19.49 -12.81 25.17
C ILE A 141 -19.43 -14.32 24.97
N LYS A 142 -19.40 -14.74 23.70
CA LYS A 142 -19.31 -16.16 23.32
C LYS A 142 -18.69 -16.26 21.94
N PRO A 143 -17.46 -16.80 21.84
CA PRO A 143 -16.88 -17.14 20.55
C PRO A 143 -17.75 -18.15 19.81
N THR A 144 -18.08 -17.86 18.55
CA THR A 144 -18.82 -18.78 17.66
C THR A 144 -18.14 -18.82 16.30
N PHE A 145 -18.27 -19.94 15.59
CA PHE A 145 -17.76 -20.06 14.21
C PHE A 145 -18.28 -18.90 13.35
N LYS A 146 -19.60 -18.67 13.33
CA LYS A 146 -20.23 -17.63 12.52
C LYS A 146 -19.64 -16.25 12.82
N GLY A 147 -19.52 -15.89 14.10
CA GLY A 147 -18.99 -14.58 14.48
C GLY A 147 -17.51 -14.40 14.12
N GLN A 148 -16.67 -15.40 14.39
CA GLN A 148 -15.25 -15.35 14.02
C GLN A 148 -15.06 -15.29 12.50
N PHE A 149 -15.85 -16.07 11.74
CA PHE A 149 -15.79 -16.08 10.28
C PHE A 149 -16.20 -14.72 9.69
N GLN A 150 -17.27 -14.10 10.19
CA GLN A 150 -17.72 -12.79 9.71
C GLN A 150 -16.77 -11.66 10.12
N LEU A 151 -16.22 -11.71 11.34
CA LEU A 151 -15.16 -10.81 11.79
C LEU A 151 -13.95 -10.88 10.86
N GLY A 152 -13.48 -12.10 10.57
CA GLY A 152 -12.36 -12.34 9.66
C GLY A 152 -12.60 -11.80 8.25
N LYS A 153 -13.80 -12.00 7.70
CA LYS A 153 -14.18 -11.43 6.40
C LYS A 153 -14.20 -9.90 6.39
N ALA A 154 -14.78 -9.28 7.42
CA ALA A 154 -14.84 -7.81 7.52
C ALA A 154 -13.44 -7.19 7.66
N LEU A 155 -12.57 -7.81 8.46
CA LEU A 155 -11.16 -7.40 8.60
C LEU A 155 -10.39 -7.55 7.28
N TYR A 156 -10.63 -8.63 6.53
CA TYR A 156 -10.04 -8.83 5.21
C TYR A 156 -10.46 -7.72 4.23
N SER A 157 -11.75 -7.35 4.20
CA SER A 157 -12.24 -6.26 3.35
C SER A 157 -11.59 -4.91 3.67
N LEU A 158 -11.22 -4.67 4.93
CA LEU A 158 -10.47 -3.48 5.36
C LEU A 158 -8.95 -3.61 5.23
N GLN A 159 -8.45 -4.68 4.60
CA GLN A 159 -7.02 -4.92 4.43
C GLN A 159 -6.27 -5.02 5.78
N ARG A 160 -6.96 -5.43 6.86
CA ARG A 160 -6.39 -5.73 8.17
C ARG A 160 -6.03 -7.22 8.23
N TRP A 161 -5.11 -7.64 7.34
CA TRP A 161 -4.87 -9.04 7.01
C TRP A 161 -4.43 -9.89 8.21
N ASP A 162 -3.58 -9.36 9.09
CA ASP A 162 -3.09 -10.07 10.28
C ASP A 162 -4.22 -10.41 11.25
N GLU A 163 -5.11 -9.45 11.49
CA GLU A 163 -6.27 -9.63 12.35
C GLU A 163 -7.31 -10.53 11.69
N ALA A 164 -7.50 -10.40 10.37
CA ALA A 164 -8.35 -11.29 9.60
C ALA A 164 -7.91 -12.75 9.71
N ALA A 165 -6.60 -13.00 9.56
CA ALA A 165 -6.03 -14.35 9.70
C ALA A 165 -6.27 -14.91 11.11
N LYS A 166 -6.06 -14.11 12.18
CA LYS A 166 -6.34 -14.55 13.56
C LYS A 166 -7.81 -14.93 13.79
N ALA A 167 -8.75 -14.09 13.32
CA ALA A 167 -10.18 -14.38 13.43
C ALA A 167 -10.57 -15.63 12.62
N LEU A 168 -10.01 -15.81 11.41
CA LEU A 168 -10.27 -16.97 10.57
C LEU A 168 -9.63 -18.25 11.14
N GLN A 169 -8.45 -18.17 11.75
CA GLN A 169 -7.85 -19.26 12.53
C GLN A 169 -8.76 -19.68 13.69
N ALA A 170 -9.31 -18.72 14.44
CA ALA A 170 -10.27 -19.00 15.49
C ALA A 170 -11.55 -19.63 14.94
N ALA A 171 -12.02 -19.20 13.75
CA ALA A 171 -13.16 -19.80 13.09
C ALA A 171 -12.89 -21.28 12.74
N VAL A 172 -11.78 -21.60 12.06
CA VAL A 172 -11.46 -23.00 11.72
C VAL A 172 -11.18 -23.85 12.94
N PHE A 173 -10.69 -23.27 14.05
CA PHE A 173 -10.56 -23.98 15.32
C PHE A 173 -11.92 -24.34 15.93
N LEU A 174 -12.89 -23.44 15.85
CA LEU A 174 -14.25 -23.66 16.36
C LEU A 174 -15.04 -24.65 15.50
N ASP A 175 -14.82 -24.65 14.18
CA ASP A 175 -15.41 -25.61 13.26
C ASP A 175 -14.45 -25.95 12.10
N PRO A 176 -13.68 -27.03 12.21
CA PRO A 176 -12.72 -27.45 11.19
C PRO A 176 -13.36 -27.97 9.90
N SER A 177 -14.68 -28.15 9.84
CA SER A 177 -15.36 -28.69 8.64
C SER A 177 -15.71 -27.62 7.60
N GLN A 178 -15.38 -26.36 7.88
CA GLN A 178 -15.89 -25.21 7.12
C GLN A 178 -14.89 -24.74 6.06
N GLY A 179 -14.93 -25.35 4.87
CA GLY A 179 -14.00 -25.04 3.78
C GLY A 179 -13.97 -23.57 3.35
N LYS A 180 -15.08 -22.82 3.49
CA LYS A 180 -15.09 -21.36 3.23
C LYS A 180 -14.19 -20.57 4.18
N ALA A 181 -14.08 -20.99 5.44
CA ALA A 181 -13.18 -20.35 6.40
C ALA A 181 -11.72 -20.56 6.01
N TYR A 182 -11.35 -21.77 5.59
CA TYR A 182 -10.04 -22.06 5.03
C TYR A 182 -9.74 -21.26 3.76
N PHE A 183 -10.71 -21.10 2.85
CA PHE A 183 -10.53 -20.28 1.64
C PHE A 183 -10.20 -18.82 2.00
N TYR A 184 -10.95 -18.20 2.90
CA TYR A 184 -10.66 -16.84 3.36
C TYR A 184 -9.35 -16.75 4.15
N LEU A 185 -9.01 -17.79 4.91
CA LEU A 185 -7.73 -17.85 5.64
C LEU A 185 -6.55 -17.87 4.64
N GLY A 186 -6.65 -18.67 3.58
CA GLY A 186 -5.69 -18.69 2.48
C GLY A 186 -5.57 -17.34 1.78
N LYS A 187 -6.68 -16.62 1.58
CA LYS A 187 -6.64 -15.24 1.06
C LYS A 187 -5.90 -14.29 2.00
N ALA A 188 -6.19 -14.33 3.30
CA ALA A 188 -5.53 -13.47 4.28
C ALA A 188 -4.01 -13.72 4.35
N TYR A 189 -3.58 -14.99 4.28
CA TYR A 189 -2.15 -15.33 4.26
C TYR A 189 -1.46 -14.96 2.94
N SER A 190 -2.13 -15.10 1.81
CA SER A 190 -1.57 -14.73 0.50
C SER A 190 -1.19 -13.26 0.45
N GLU A 191 -1.98 -12.42 1.09
CA GLU A 191 -1.81 -10.95 1.06
C GLU A 191 -0.75 -10.49 2.06
N GLN A 192 -0.53 -11.28 3.11
CA GLN A 192 0.64 -11.21 3.98
C GLN A 192 1.90 -11.82 3.34
N GLN A 193 1.78 -12.41 2.13
CA GLN A 193 2.86 -13.14 1.45
C GLN A 193 3.38 -14.36 2.23
N LEU A 194 2.56 -14.90 3.13
CA LEU A 194 2.79 -16.15 3.86
C LEU A 194 2.38 -17.33 2.97
N TRP A 195 3.16 -17.54 1.90
CA TRP A 195 2.80 -18.48 0.84
C TRP A 195 2.63 -19.92 1.31
N PRO A 196 3.49 -20.50 2.18
CA PRO A 196 3.31 -21.87 2.67
C PRO A 196 1.97 -22.05 3.39
N GLU A 197 1.64 -21.15 4.32
CA GLU A 197 0.40 -21.15 5.10
C GLU A 197 -0.82 -20.94 4.21
N ALA A 198 -0.73 -20.04 3.22
CA ALA A 198 -1.77 -19.83 2.23
C ALA A 198 -2.05 -21.10 1.41
N SER A 199 -1.00 -21.77 0.94
CA SER A 199 -1.15 -22.99 0.14
C SER A 199 -1.80 -24.12 0.93
N TYR A 200 -1.41 -24.28 2.20
CA TYR A 200 -2.04 -25.25 3.09
C TYR A 200 -3.54 -24.95 3.31
N ALA A 201 -3.86 -23.69 3.60
CA ALA A 201 -5.25 -23.28 3.80
C ALA A 201 -6.11 -23.50 2.54
N TYR A 202 -5.61 -23.18 1.34
CA TYR A 202 -6.34 -23.47 0.10
C TYR A 202 -6.50 -24.96 -0.19
N GLN A 203 -5.50 -25.79 0.12
CA GLN A 203 -5.62 -27.24 0.03
C GLN A 203 -6.72 -27.78 0.95
N GLN A 204 -6.75 -27.35 2.21
CA GLN A 204 -7.82 -27.71 3.16
C GLN A 204 -9.19 -27.22 2.68
N ALA A 205 -9.28 -26.04 2.07
CA ALA A 205 -10.51 -25.55 1.47
C ALA A 205 -11.01 -26.46 0.34
N LEU A 206 -10.12 -26.98 -0.51
CA LEU A 206 -10.44 -27.88 -1.62
C LEU A 206 -10.79 -29.30 -1.17
N GLU A 207 -10.18 -29.79 -0.09
CA GLU A 207 -10.55 -31.07 0.53
C GLU A 207 -12.00 -31.06 1.03
N LEU A 208 -12.43 -29.93 1.62
CA LEU A 208 -13.77 -29.77 2.18
C LEU A 208 -14.81 -29.33 1.14
N ILE A 209 -14.41 -28.50 0.18
CA ILE A 209 -15.30 -28.03 -0.89
C ILE A 209 -14.59 -28.23 -2.23
N PRO A 210 -14.70 -29.44 -2.83
CA PRO A 210 -14.08 -29.72 -4.10
C PRO A 210 -14.75 -28.89 -5.21
N ASN A 211 -14.11 -28.88 -6.39
CA ASN A 211 -14.67 -28.34 -7.63
C ASN A 211 -14.82 -26.80 -7.67
N GLN A 212 -14.00 -26.06 -6.93
CA GLN A 212 -13.98 -24.60 -6.95
C GLN A 212 -12.82 -24.06 -7.80
N GLY A 213 -13.12 -23.63 -9.03
CA GLY A 213 -12.12 -23.08 -9.95
C GLY A 213 -11.32 -21.90 -9.38
N GLU A 214 -11.98 -21.00 -8.64
CA GLU A 214 -11.30 -19.87 -7.97
C GLU A 214 -10.30 -20.32 -6.90
N THR A 215 -10.65 -21.34 -6.11
CA THR A 215 -9.76 -21.87 -5.07
C THR A 215 -8.56 -22.58 -5.68
N TYR A 216 -8.76 -23.36 -6.74
CA TYR A 216 -7.64 -23.91 -7.51
C TYR A 216 -6.77 -22.81 -8.12
N LYS A 217 -7.36 -21.76 -8.71
CA LYS A 217 -6.61 -20.61 -9.25
C LYS A 217 -5.72 -19.98 -8.17
N LYS A 218 -6.27 -19.68 -6.99
CA LYS A 218 -5.53 -19.09 -5.86
C LYS A 218 -4.45 -20.01 -5.30
N LEU A 219 -4.69 -21.31 -5.23
CA LEU A 219 -3.65 -22.29 -4.87
C LEU A 219 -2.51 -22.30 -5.90
N GLY A 220 -2.84 -22.28 -7.19
CA GLY A 220 -1.85 -22.21 -8.27
C GLY A 220 -1.01 -20.94 -8.21
N GLU A 221 -1.64 -19.78 -7.99
CA GLU A 221 -0.96 -18.49 -7.79
C GLU A 221 0.02 -18.57 -6.62
N THR A 222 -0.44 -19.15 -5.50
CA THR A 222 0.37 -19.31 -4.29
C THR A 222 1.57 -20.22 -4.52
N LEU A 223 1.39 -21.35 -5.21
CA LEU A 223 2.48 -22.29 -5.54
C LEU A 223 3.49 -21.66 -6.49
N ALA A 224 3.01 -20.89 -7.48
CA ALA A 224 3.86 -20.10 -8.37
C ALA A 224 4.72 -19.09 -7.58
N LYS A 225 4.16 -18.40 -6.57
CA LYS A 225 4.93 -17.49 -5.69
C LYS A 225 5.96 -18.22 -4.83
N GLN A 226 5.78 -19.52 -4.57
CA GLN A 226 6.79 -20.38 -3.94
C GLN A 226 7.85 -20.91 -4.93
N GLY A 227 7.73 -20.62 -6.23
CA GLY A 227 8.58 -21.16 -7.28
C GLY A 227 8.29 -22.62 -7.65
N LYS A 228 7.16 -23.18 -7.19
CA LYS A 228 6.74 -24.56 -7.47
C LYS A 228 5.94 -24.61 -8.77
N TRP A 229 6.63 -24.35 -9.89
CA TRP A 229 5.99 -24.13 -11.19
C TRP A 229 5.29 -25.37 -11.75
N GLU A 230 5.85 -26.57 -11.53
CA GLU A 230 5.26 -27.84 -11.96
C GLU A 230 3.95 -28.13 -11.22
N GLU A 231 3.92 -27.93 -9.91
CA GLU A 231 2.71 -28.09 -9.10
C GLU A 231 1.65 -27.05 -9.48
N ALA A 232 2.06 -25.79 -9.67
CA ALA A 232 1.19 -24.72 -10.13
C ALA A 232 0.55 -25.05 -11.49
N GLU A 233 1.32 -25.59 -12.45
CA GLU A 233 0.81 -26.03 -13.75
C GLU A 233 -0.33 -27.05 -13.60
N GLN A 234 -0.13 -28.08 -12.77
CA GLN A 234 -1.14 -29.11 -12.52
C GLN A 234 -2.40 -28.51 -11.90
N ILE A 235 -2.24 -27.62 -10.92
CA ILE A 235 -3.35 -26.96 -10.24
C ILE A 235 -4.11 -26.02 -11.18
N TYR A 236 -3.44 -25.24 -12.03
CA TYR A 236 -4.12 -24.40 -13.03
C TYR A 236 -4.90 -25.24 -14.05
N ARG A 237 -4.38 -26.39 -14.47
CA ARG A 237 -5.13 -27.32 -15.34
C ARG A 237 -6.39 -27.83 -14.64
N GLN A 238 -6.35 -28.13 -13.35
CA GLN A 238 -7.55 -28.45 -12.57
C GLN A 238 -8.51 -27.27 -12.49
N ALA A 239 -8.00 -26.05 -12.29
CA ALA A 239 -8.81 -24.84 -12.27
C ALA A 239 -9.57 -24.65 -13.60
N LEU A 240 -8.94 -24.93 -14.74
CA LEU A 240 -9.56 -24.87 -16.07
C LEU A 240 -10.66 -25.89 -16.32
N ILE A 241 -10.66 -27.03 -15.62
CA ILE A 241 -11.77 -28.00 -15.70
C ILE A 241 -13.06 -27.36 -15.17
N TYR A 242 -12.97 -26.57 -14.10
CA TYR A 242 -14.13 -25.94 -13.45
C TYR A 242 -14.42 -24.53 -13.98
N SER A 243 -13.41 -23.84 -14.51
CA SER A 243 -13.51 -22.47 -15.04
C SER A 243 -12.89 -22.37 -16.45
N PRO A 244 -13.41 -23.07 -17.47
CA PRO A 244 -12.78 -23.17 -18.79
C PRO A 244 -12.75 -21.86 -19.61
N LYS A 245 -13.44 -20.82 -19.14
CA LYS A 245 -13.52 -19.49 -19.78
C LYS A 245 -12.86 -18.38 -18.94
N ASP A 246 -12.11 -18.74 -17.91
CA ASP A 246 -11.34 -17.76 -17.12
C ASP A 246 -9.97 -17.54 -17.80
N GLY A 247 -9.82 -16.42 -18.50
CA GLY A 247 -8.61 -16.08 -19.23
C GLY A 247 -7.39 -15.84 -18.33
N ASP A 248 -7.60 -15.49 -17.07
CA ASP A 248 -6.50 -15.26 -16.12
C ASP A 248 -5.84 -16.60 -15.76
N ILE A 249 -6.62 -17.68 -15.63
CA ILE A 249 -6.08 -19.03 -15.40
C ILE A 249 -5.22 -19.48 -16.58
N TYR A 250 -5.64 -19.23 -17.83
CA TYR A 250 -4.81 -19.52 -18.99
C TYR A 250 -3.53 -18.67 -18.97
N ASN A 251 -3.62 -17.38 -18.64
CA ASN A 251 -2.43 -16.53 -18.51
C ASN A 251 -1.44 -17.10 -17.47
N TYR A 252 -1.92 -17.45 -16.28
CA TYR A 252 -1.06 -18.02 -15.24
C TYR A 252 -0.50 -19.41 -15.60
N LEU A 253 -1.27 -20.24 -16.28
CA LEU A 253 -0.78 -21.51 -16.82
C LEU A 253 0.34 -21.29 -17.86
N GLY A 254 0.17 -20.31 -18.74
CA GLY A 254 1.17 -19.92 -19.72
C GLY A 254 2.47 -19.47 -19.05
N GLN A 255 2.36 -18.66 -17.99
CA GLN A 255 3.51 -18.23 -17.19
C GLN A 255 4.21 -19.41 -16.51
N ALA A 256 3.47 -20.29 -15.85
CA ALA A 256 4.04 -21.48 -15.21
C ALA A 256 4.78 -22.38 -16.20
N LEU A 257 4.27 -22.52 -17.42
CA LEU A 257 4.94 -23.25 -18.51
C LEU A 257 6.20 -22.53 -19.00
N ALA A 258 6.18 -21.20 -19.10
CA ALA A 258 7.31 -20.40 -19.53
C ALA A 258 8.49 -20.49 -18.55
N GLU A 259 8.21 -20.42 -17.24
CA GLU A 259 9.22 -20.56 -16.16
C GLU A 259 9.86 -21.96 -16.15
N GLN A 260 9.12 -22.98 -16.58
CA GLN A 260 9.66 -24.34 -16.79
C GLN A 260 10.44 -24.49 -18.10
N GLY A 261 10.59 -23.43 -18.91
CA GLY A 261 11.25 -23.47 -20.22
C GLY A 261 10.42 -24.14 -21.33
N LYS A 262 9.15 -24.47 -21.09
CA LYS A 262 8.24 -25.09 -22.06
C LYS A 262 7.64 -24.03 -23.00
N LEU A 263 8.50 -23.28 -23.70
CA LEU A 263 8.13 -22.06 -24.42
C LEU A 263 7.02 -22.26 -25.46
N GLY A 264 7.09 -23.32 -26.26
CA GLY A 264 6.06 -23.61 -27.28
C GLY A 264 4.67 -23.87 -26.68
N ALA A 265 4.61 -24.59 -25.54
CA ALA A 265 3.36 -24.85 -24.85
C ALA A 265 2.80 -23.56 -24.20
N ALA A 266 3.67 -22.76 -23.59
CA ALA A 266 3.31 -21.46 -23.03
C ALA A 266 2.73 -20.52 -24.09
N MET A 267 3.37 -20.41 -25.26
CA MET A 267 2.87 -19.61 -26.39
C MET A 267 1.47 -20.03 -26.83
N ALA A 268 1.20 -21.33 -26.95
CA ALA A 268 -0.12 -21.85 -27.31
C ALA A 268 -1.18 -21.50 -26.25
N VAL A 269 -0.83 -21.62 -24.97
CA VAL A 269 -1.73 -21.28 -23.85
C VAL A 269 -2.00 -19.77 -23.78
N PHE A 270 -0.98 -18.92 -23.95
CA PHE A 270 -1.19 -17.46 -24.02
C PHE A 270 -2.05 -17.05 -25.21
N GLN A 271 -1.95 -17.73 -26.35
CA GLN A 271 -2.84 -17.50 -27.48
C GLN A 271 -4.30 -17.83 -27.15
N GLN A 272 -4.55 -18.89 -26.37
CA GLN A 272 -5.90 -19.21 -25.86
C GLN A 272 -6.37 -18.14 -24.86
N ALA A 273 -5.51 -17.73 -23.92
CA ALA A 273 -5.80 -16.66 -22.97
C ALA A 273 -6.25 -15.38 -23.70
N ARG A 274 -5.54 -15.02 -24.78
CA ARG A 274 -5.85 -13.85 -25.61
C ARG A 274 -7.21 -13.96 -26.31
N GLN A 275 -7.60 -15.15 -26.77
CA GLN A 275 -8.91 -15.36 -27.39
C GLN A 275 -10.05 -15.16 -26.39
N ILE A 276 -9.84 -15.52 -25.13
CA ILE A 276 -10.83 -15.42 -24.05
C ILE A 276 -10.89 -13.99 -23.48
N SER A 277 -9.72 -13.40 -23.22
CA SER A 277 -9.56 -12.08 -22.59
C SER A 277 -8.76 -11.12 -23.48
N PRO A 278 -9.31 -10.68 -24.64
CA PRO A 278 -8.57 -9.91 -25.64
C PRO A 278 -8.13 -8.52 -25.19
N LYS A 279 -8.65 -8.02 -24.05
CA LYS A 279 -8.30 -6.71 -23.47
C LYS A 279 -7.40 -6.80 -22.24
N ASN A 280 -6.93 -7.99 -21.87
CA ASN A 280 -5.96 -8.11 -20.77
C ASN A 280 -4.54 -7.87 -21.30
N ALA A 281 -3.95 -6.73 -20.94
CA ALA A 281 -2.63 -6.30 -21.41
C ALA A 281 -1.49 -7.24 -21.00
N GLU A 282 -1.60 -7.87 -19.83
CA GLU A 282 -0.60 -8.79 -19.27
C GLU A 282 -0.36 -9.99 -20.19
N ILE A 283 -1.42 -10.48 -20.85
CA ILE A 283 -1.32 -11.58 -21.81
C ILE A 283 -0.43 -11.20 -23.00
N TYR A 284 -0.58 -9.97 -23.52
CA TYR A 284 0.21 -9.47 -24.64
C TYR A 284 1.64 -9.14 -24.22
N GLU A 285 1.84 -8.68 -22.98
CA GLU A 285 3.16 -8.52 -22.38
C GLU A 285 3.89 -9.87 -22.29
N ASN A 286 3.22 -10.91 -21.78
CA ASN A 286 3.79 -12.25 -21.71
C ASN A 286 4.12 -12.81 -23.10
N LEU A 287 3.27 -12.58 -24.10
CA LEU A 287 3.55 -12.91 -25.50
C LEU A 287 4.74 -12.12 -26.06
N CYS A 288 4.85 -10.83 -25.77
CA CYS A 288 5.99 -9.99 -26.15
C CYS A 288 7.30 -10.60 -25.63
N TYR A 289 7.39 -10.89 -24.33
CA TYR A 289 8.60 -11.43 -23.72
C TYR A 289 8.94 -12.82 -24.22
N ILE A 290 7.95 -13.73 -24.32
CA ILE A 290 8.25 -15.11 -24.69
C ILE A 290 8.73 -15.23 -26.14
N TYR A 291 8.15 -14.46 -27.08
CA TYR A 291 8.60 -14.47 -28.48
C TYR A 291 9.98 -13.81 -28.62
N ILE A 292 10.24 -12.71 -27.91
CA ILE A 292 11.58 -12.09 -27.89
C ILE A 292 12.63 -13.07 -27.36
N ASN A 293 12.34 -13.75 -26.25
CA ASN A 293 13.25 -14.72 -25.64
C ASN A 293 13.46 -15.97 -26.52
N ASN A 294 12.45 -16.36 -27.31
CA ASN A 294 12.55 -17.43 -28.29
C ASN A 294 13.25 -17.00 -29.60
N GLY A 295 13.76 -15.76 -29.69
CA GLY A 295 14.44 -15.22 -30.87
C GLY A 295 13.53 -14.76 -32.01
N GLN A 296 12.20 -14.88 -31.85
CA GLN A 296 11.19 -14.42 -32.80
C GLN A 296 10.89 -12.93 -32.57
N ILE A 297 11.89 -12.10 -32.84
CA ILE A 297 11.88 -10.68 -32.46
C ILE A 297 10.76 -9.91 -33.18
N ASP A 298 10.49 -10.18 -34.46
CA ASP A 298 9.46 -9.46 -35.22
C ASP A 298 8.06 -9.65 -34.68
N GLU A 299 7.69 -10.90 -34.42
CA GLU A 299 6.43 -11.27 -33.79
C GLU A 299 6.35 -10.73 -32.37
N GLY A 300 7.44 -10.86 -31.60
CA GLY A 300 7.54 -10.32 -30.24
C GLY A 300 7.25 -8.82 -30.20
N LEU A 301 7.87 -8.02 -31.06
CA LEU A 301 7.62 -6.59 -31.15
C LEU A 301 6.17 -6.26 -31.53
N ASN A 302 5.51 -7.11 -32.33
CA ASN A 302 4.09 -6.92 -32.61
C ASN A 302 3.24 -7.09 -31.35
N TRP A 303 3.53 -8.10 -30.54
CA TRP A 303 2.86 -8.28 -29.25
C TRP A 303 3.17 -7.15 -28.26
N CYS A 304 4.41 -6.66 -28.22
CA CYS A 304 4.77 -5.53 -27.36
C CYS A 304 3.98 -4.26 -27.73
N ARG A 305 3.78 -4.00 -29.04
CA ARG A 305 2.95 -2.88 -29.50
C ARG A 305 1.51 -3.02 -29.01
N GLN A 306 0.91 -4.19 -29.16
CA GLN A 306 -0.47 -4.44 -28.71
C GLN A 306 -0.61 -4.31 -27.18
N ALA A 307 0.37 -4.80 -26.41
CA ALA A 307 0.38 -4.64 -24.97
C ALA A 307 0.35 -3.16 -24.56
N VAL A 308 1.22 -2.33 -25.16
CA VAL A 308 1.30 -0.88 -24.87
C VAL A 308 0.10 -0.10 -25.42
N GLU A 309 -0.54 -0.57 -26.50
CA GLU A 309 -1.80 -0.01 -27.00
C GLU A 309 -2.96 -0.25 -26.03
N ILE A 310 -3.01 -1.42 -25.38
CA ILE A 310 -4.05 -1.76 -24.41
C ILE A 310 -3.79 -1.06 -23.07
N ASP A 311 -2.57 -1.15 -22.54
CA ASP A 311 -2.14 -0.41 -21.35
C ASP A 311 -0.88 0.41 -21.62
N PRO A 312 -1.04 1.73 -21.85
CA PRO A 312 0.08 2.65 -22.03
C PRO A 312 1.04 2.74 -20.83
N ASN A 313 0.67 2.25 -19.64
CA ASN A 313 1.51 2.33 -18.45
C ASN A 313 2.53 1.19 -18.31
N LEU A 314 2.51 0.19 -19.22
CA LEU A 314 3.49 -0.89 -19.31
C LEU A 314 4.88 -0.36 -19.73
N SER A 315 5.54 0.26 -18.76
CA SER A 315 6.76 1.05 -18.91
C SER A 315 7.94 0.19 -19.37
N GLU A 316 8.04 -1.04 -18.84
CA GLU A 316 9.09 -1.98 -19.20
C GLU A 316 8.94 -2.52 -20.63
N VAL A 317 7.71 -2.92 -21.01
CA VAL A 317 7.40 -3.34 -22.38
C VAL A 317 7.71 -2.25 -23.38
N ARG A 318 7.28 -1.00 -23.09
CA ARG A 318 7.57 0.16 -23.94
C ARG A 318 9.06 0.40 -24.09
N PHE A 319 9.82 0.32 -23.00
CA PHE A 319 11.28 0.45 -23.04
C PHE A 319 11.93 -0.60 -23.93
N ILE A 320 11.54 -1.86 -23.79
CA ILE A 320 12.06 -2.96 -24.61
C ILE A 320 11.73 -2.72 -26.09
N LEU A 321 10.50 -2.32 -26.39
CA LEU A 321 10.06 -1.96 -27.75
C LEU A 321 10.93 -0.84 -28.35
N GLU A 322 11.12 0.27 -27.62
CA GLU A 322 11.95 1.40 -28.07
C GLU A 322 13.41 0.99 -28.28
N GLU A 323 13.98 0.20 -27.38
CA GLU A 323 15.38 -0.21 -27.46
C GLU A 323 15.67 -1.17 -28.61
N ILE A 324 14.77 -2.12 -28.88
CA ILE A 324 14.92 -3.03 -30.01
C ILE A 324 14.73 -2.27 -31.33
N GLN A 325 13.72 -1.40 -31.42
CA GLN A 325 13.50 -0.56 -32.62
C GLN A 325 14.70 0.34 -32.91
N ARG A 326 15.23 0.99 -31.88
CA ARG A 326 16.46 1.80 -31.99
C ARG A 326 17.64 0.95 -32.47
N GLY A 327 17.81 -0.24 -31.91
CA GLY A 327 18.89 -1.17 -32.28
C GLY A 327 18.82 -1.58 -33.75
N ARG A 328 17.63 -1.94 -34.24
CA ARG A 328 17.39 -2.27 -35.66
C ARG A 328 17.68 -1.08 -36.57
N LEU A 329 17.17 0.08 -36.23
CA LEU A 329 17.39 1.29 -37.02
C LEU A 329 18.89 1.63 -37.14
N ILE A 330 19.68 1.44 -36.07
CA ILE A 330 21.14 1.61 -36.11
C ILE A 330 21.83 0.51 -36.91
N HIS A 331 21.33 -0.73 -36.83
CA HIS A 331 21.89 -1.85 -37.58
C HIS A 331 21.72 -1.62 -39.09
N ASP A 332 20.52 -1.22 -39.52
CA ASP A 332 20.19 -0.96 -40.92
C ASP A 332 20.87 0.33 -41.43
N HIS A 333 21.07 1.31 -40.54
CA HIS A 333 21.60 2.65 -40.86
C HIS A 333 22.69 3.08 -39.86
N PRO A 334 23.90 2.48 -39.92
CA PRO A 334 24.98 2.77 -38.97
C PRO A 334 25.49 4.23 -39.02
N GLU A 335 25.28 4.92 -40.14
CA GLU A 335 25.58 6.34 -40.31
C GLU A 335 24.81 7.26 -39.35
N LEU A 336 23.65 6.81 -38.83
CA LEU A 336 22.86 7.55 -37.85
C LEU A 336 23.63 7.86 -36.56
N LEU A 337 24.65 7.07 -36.23
CA LEU A 337 25.53 7.32 -35.08
C LEU A 337 26.44 8.55 -35.27
N LYS A 338 26.65 9.00 -36.51
CA LYS A 338 27.51 10.15 -36.86
C LYS A 338 26.71 11.41 -37.17
N MET A 339 25.38 11.34 -37.19
CA MET A 339 24.52 12.48 -37.49
C MET A 339 24.71 13.62 -36.47
N PRO A 340 24.80 14.89 -36.92
CA PRO A 340 24.84 16.01 -36.00
C PRO A 340 23.53 16.15 -35.22
N GLU A 341 23.61 16.63 -33.98
CA GLU A 341 22.42 16.95 -33.19
C GLU A 341 21.75 18.22 -33.71
N ILE A 342 20.43 18.21 -33.83
CA ILE A 342 19.64 19.41 -34.12
C ILE A 342 19.09 19.93 -32.79
N ILE A 343 19.56 21.11 -32.39
CA ILE A 343 19.16 21.77 -31.14
C ILE A 343 18.10 22.83 -31.47
N PRO A 344 16.92 22.80 -30.83
CA PRO A 344 15.90 23.82 -31.04
C PRO A 344 16.39 25.22 -30.66
N SER A 345 15.89 26.24 -31.35
CA SER A 345 16.09 27.62 -30.90
C SER A 345 15.35 27.88 -29.58
N VAL A 346 15.80 28.86 -28.80
CA VAL A 346 15.08 29.34 -27.60
C VAL A 346 13.67 29.82 -27.94
N LYS A 347 13.45 30.35 -29.16
CA LYS A 347 12.12 30.76 -29.63
C LYS A 347 11.18 29.57 -29.80
N SER A 348 11.67 28.44 -30.30
CA SER A 348 10.88 27.21 -30.50
C SER A 348 10.70 26.40 -29.22
N ASP A 349 11.68 26.44 -28.30
CA ASP A 349 11.61 25.78 -27.00
C ASP A 349 12.29 26.65 -25.95
N PRO A 350 11.54 27.44 -25.17
CA PRO A 350 12.09 28.36 -24.17
C PRO A 350 12.94 27.67 -23.09
N LEU A 351 12.72 26.36 -22.86
CA LEU A 351 13.45 25.58 -21.87
C LEU A 351 14.63 24.80 -22.47
N VAL A 352 14.98 25.03 -23.75
CA VAL A 352 16.04 24.25 -24.44
C VAL A 352 17.35 24.23 -23.67
N ASN A 353 17.76 25.36 -23.08
CA ASN A 353 19.01 25.44 -22.33
C ASN A 353 18.99 24.53 -21.09
N LEU A 354 17.85 24.46 -20.38
CA LEU A 354 17.69 23.56 -19.22
C LEU A 354 17.60 22.11 -19.65
N LYS A 355 16.80 21.84 -20.69
CA LYS A 355 16.63 20.50 -21.24
C LYS A 355 17.95 19.93 -21.77
N ARG A 356 18.85 20.76 -22.34
CA ARG A 356 20.19 20.31 -22.75
C ARG A 356 21.02 19.83 -21.56
N SER A 357 20.86 20.45 -20.40
CA SER A 357 21.55 20.08 -19.15
C SER A 357 20.91 18.91 -18.40
N ILE A 358 19.78 18.39 -18.88
CA ILE A 358 19.04 17.27 -18.29
C ILE A 358 19.08 16.10 -19.28
N VAL A 359 19.40 14.91 -18.79
CA VAL A 359 19.62 13.73 -19.62
C VAL A 359 18.62 12.64 -19.31
N LYS A 360 18.28 11.85 -20.35
CA LYS A 360 17.64 10.55 -20.17
C LYS A 360 18.74 9.53 -19.91
N ILE A 361 18.70 8.87 -18.77
CA ILE A 361 19.57 7.74 -18.44
C ILE A 361 18.88 6.49 -18.94
N VAL A 362 19.64 5.62 -19.62
CA VAL A 362 19.18 4.33 -20.12
C VAL A 362 20.14 3.28 -19.57
N ILE A 363 19.63 2.36 -18.77
CA ILE A 363 20.40 1.23 -18.23
C ILE A 363 19.95 -0.07 -18.89
N ARG A 364 20.94 -0.89 -19.26
CA ARG A 364 20.72 -2.23 -19.82
C ARG A 364 21.63 -3.23 -19.13
N GLY A 365 21.04 -4.16 -18.41
CA GLY A 365 21.71 -5.19 -17.63
C GLY A 365 20.94 -6.50 -17.67
N LYS A 366 21.53 -7.53 -17.07
CA LYS A 366 20.89 -8.83 -16.85
C LYS A 366 19.72 -8.71 -15.87
N ASN A 367 19.89 -7.92 -14.81
CA ASN A 367 18.94 -7.82 -13.70
C ASN A 367 18.27 -6.44 -13.60
N LYS A 368 18.65 -5.49 -14.47
CA LYS A 368 18.09 -4.14 -14.49
C LYS A 368 18.06 -3.58 -15.91
N ASN A 369 16.85 -3.32 -16.39
CA ASN A 369 16.56 -2.54 -17.58
C ASN A 369 15.72 -1.34 -17.16
N GLY A 370 15.86 -0.22 -17.87
CA GLY A 370 14.95 0.90 -17.70
C GLY A 370 15.56 2.26 -18.00
N ILE A 371 14.78 3.28 -17.66
CA ILE A 371 15.16 4.67 -17.82
C ILE A 371 15.10 5.41 -16.49
N GLY A 372 15.84 6.48 -16.41
CA GLY A 372 15.69 7.50 -15.39
C GLY A 372 16.11 8.84 -15.93
N THR A 373 16.16 9.83 -15.05
CA THR A 373 16.60 11.17 -15.39
C THR A 373 17.86 11.49 -14.59
N GLY A 374 18.76 12.24 -15.22
CA GLY A 374 19.88 12.85 -14.53
C GLY A 374 20.09 14.26 -15.03
N TRP A 375 20.97 14.99 -14.38
CA TRP A 375 21.29 16.35 -14.79
C TRP A 375 22.76 16.67 -14.57
N LEU A 376 23.26 17.61 -15.38
CA LEU A 376 24.66 17.97 -15.41
C LEU A 376 25.04 18.78 -14.17
N LEU A 377 25.83 18.18 -13.29
CA LEU A 377 26.34 18.79 -12.07
C LEU A 377 27.57 19.65 -12.31
N LYS A 378 28.51 19.10 -13.09
CA LYS A 378 29.79 19.72 -13.41
C LYS A 378 30.22 19.24 -14.80
N ARG A 379 30.98 20.07 -15.50
CA ARG A 379 31.66 19.70 -16.73
C ARG A 379 33.02 20.38 -16.84
N ASP A 380 34.00 19.61 -17.29
CA ASP A 380 35.27 20.08 -17.83
C ASP A 380 35.29 19.80 -19.36
N GLN A 381 36.38 20.09 -20.08
CA GLN A 381 36.40 19.97 -21.56
C GLN A 381 35.98 18.57 -22.05
N ASP A 382 36.54 17.51 -21.44
CA ASP A 382 36.37 16.13 -21.91
C ASP A 382 35.49 15.26 -21.00
N THR A 383 34.98 15.80 -19.89
CA THR A 383 34.23 15.00 -18.90
C THR A 383 33.05 15.78 -18.34
N ALA A 384 31.90 15.11 -18.24
CA ALA A 384 30.69 15.58 -17.58
C ALA A 384 30.35 14.65 -16.40
N TRP A 385 29.89 15.25 -15.30
CA TRP A 385 29.39 14.55 -14.12
C TRP A 385 27.89 14.78 -13.99
N ILE A 386 27.14 13.69 -13.91
CA ILE A 386 25.68 13.70 -13.94
C ILE A 386 25.17 13.13 -12.62
N VAL A 387 24.29 13.87 -11.95
CA VAL A 387 23.62 13.44 -10.73
C VAL A 387 22.30 12.75 -11.09
N THR A 388 22.00 11.64 -10.41
CA THR A 388 20.74 10.90 -10.49
C THR A 388 20.50 10.13 -9.18
N ASN A 389 19.43 9.33 -9.11
CA ASN A 389 19.22 8.43 -7.98
C ASN A 389 20.00 7.12 -8.08
N ARG A 390 20.31 6.50 -6.94
CA ARG A 390 20.94 5.18 -6.88
C ARG A 390 20.03 4.11 -7.51
N HIS A 391 18.73 4.13 -7.24
CA HIS A 391 17.79 3.12 -7.79
C HIS A 391 17.62 3.19 -9.32
N VAL A 392 18.00 4.30 -9.97
CA VAL A 392 18.02 4.41 -11.44
C VAL A 392 19.10 3.50 -12.02
N VAL A 393 20.21 3.28 -11.30
CA VAL A 393 21.40 2.57 -11.79
C VAL A 393 21.69 1.25 -11.07
N THR A 394 20.79 0.83 -10.16
CA THR A 394 20.90 -0.42 -9.39
C THR A 394 19.66 -1.30 -9.58
N ASN A 395 19.81 -2.59 -9.29
CA ASN A 395 18.70 -3.56 -9.32
C ASN A 395 17.82 -3.44 -8.04
N SER A 396 16.80 -4.29 -7.91
CA SER A 396 15.90 -4.30 -6.74
C SER A 396 16.60 -4.61 -5.41
N ARG A 397 17.80 -5.22 -5.45
CA ARG A 397 18.67 -5.46 -4.28
C ARG A 397 19.61 -4.29 -3.99
N GLN A 398 19.46 -3.18 -4.71
CA GLN A 398 20.32 -1.99 -4.62
C GLN A 398 21.78 -2.26 -5.03
N GLU A 399 22.00 -3.29 -5.84
CA GLU A 399 23.32 -3.66 -6.36
C GLU A 399 23.51 -3.14 -7.79
N VAL A 400 24.74 -2.77 -8.13
CA VAL A 400 25.12 -2.47 -9.51
C VAL A 400 25.26 -3.79 -10.26
N ASP A 401 24.50 -3.92 -11.35
CA ASP A 401 24.51 -5.15 -12.14
C ASP A 401 25.84 -5.29 -12.91
N ALA A 402 26.50 -6.44 -12.74
CA ALA A 402 27.81 -6.70 -13.31
C ALA A 402 27.73 -6.68 -14.84
N GLY A 403 28.47 -5.77 -15.48
CA GLY A 403 28.44 -5.60 -16.93
C GLY A 403 27.27 -4.75 -17.46
N ALA A 404 26.49 -4.11 -16.59
CA ALA A 404 25.45 -3.17 -17.01
C ALA A 404 26.03 -2.06 -17.89
N ARG A 405 25.33 -1.79 -19.00
CA ARG A 405 25.65 -0.70 -19.91
C ARG A 405 24.74 0.49 -19.60
N ILE A 406 25.34 1.60 -19.19
CA ILE A 406 24.64 2.83 -18.92
C ILE A 406 24.91 3.82 -20.04
N PHE A 407 23.86 4.41 -20.57
CA PHE A 407 23.92 5.44 -21.57
C PHE A 407 23.20 6.69 -21.09
N VAL A 408 23.69 7.84 -21.52
CA VAL A 408 22.98 9.12 -21.40
C VAL A 408 22.59 9.62 -22.78
N GLU A 409 21.33 10.00 -22.92
CA GLU A 409 20.79 10.63 -24.11
C GLU A 409 20.50 12.11 -23.81
N TYR A 410 20.99 12.99 -24.69
CA TYR A 410 20.84 14.44 -24.53
C TYR A 410 19.64 14.97 -25.30
N TYR A 411 19.06 16.07 -24.82
CA TYR A 411 17.94 16.70 -25.50
C TYR A 411 18.32 17.20 -26.89
N SER A 412 17.63 16.72 -27.91
CA SER A 412 17.73 17.18 -29.29
C SER A 412 16.43 16.84 -30.03
N GLN A 413 16.22 17.45 -31.20
CA GLN A 413 15.08 17.18 -32.07
C GLN A 413 15.55 16.52 -33.37
N PRO A 414 15.79 15.19 -33.35
CA PRO A 414 16.14 14.49 -34.57
C PRO A 414 14.96 14.54 -35.57
N PRO A 415 15.22 14.54 -36.89
CA PRO A 415 14.17 14.40 -37.89
C PRO A 415 13.37 13.10 -37.70
N GLN A 416 12.17 13.02 -38.28
CA GLN A 416 11.35 11.81 -38.21
C GLN A 416 12.13 10.59 -38.73
N GLY A 417 12.06 9.47 -38.00
CA GLY A 417 12.81 8.25 -38.33
C GLY A 417 14.32 8.32 -38.05
N LYS A 418 14.79 9.30 -37.28
CA LYS A 418 16.19 9.44 -36.85
C LYS A 418 16.32 9.31 -35.33
N ILE A 419 17.55 9.13 -34.84
CA ILE A 419 17.85 8.85 -33.43
C ILE A 419 18.52 10.04 -32.74
N ARG A 420 18.35 10.15 -31.42
CA ARG A 420 19.20 11.00 -30.59
C ARG A 420 20.53 10.32 -30.28
N LYS A 421 21.59 11.12 -30.12
CA LYS A 421 22.92 10.64 -29.75
C LYS A 421 22.93 10.16 -28.30
N ARG A 422 23.59 9.03 -28.06
CA ARG A 422 23.83 8.48 -26.72
C ARG A 422 25.33 8.42 -26.43
N SER A 423 25.71 8.76 -25.20
CA SER A 423 27.08 8.61 -24.70
C SER A 423 27.12 7.54 -23.63
N LYS A 424 28.19 6.75 -23.60
CA LYS A 424 28.40 5.78 -22.52
C LYS A 424 28.67 6.53 -21.22
N ALA A 425 28.06 6.07 -20.14
CA ALA A 425 28.29 6.58 -18.80
C ALA A 425 28.87 5.47 -17.92
N LYS A 426 29.69 5.88 -16.95
CA LYS A 426 30.20 5.00 -15.89
C LYS A 426 29.70 5.49 -14.54
N ILE A 427 29.36 4.57 -13.65
CA ILE A 427 29.09 4.94 -12.27
C ILE A 427 30.40 5.35 -11.62
N LEU A 428 30.46 6.57 -11.09
CA LEU A 428 31.59 7.07 -10.33
C LEU A 428 31.36 6.85 -8.83
N HIS A 429 30.17 7.19 -8.35
CA HIS A 429 29.76 7.01 -6.96
C HIS A 429 28.31 6.57 -6.85
N THR A 430 28.01 5.78 -5.83
CA THR A 430 26.66 5.47 -5.34
C THR A 430 26.68 5.53 -3.83
N THR A 431 25.56 5.92 -3.24
CA THR A 431 25.36 5.69 -1.80
C THR A 431 25.24 4.18 -1.51
N PRO A 432 25.61 3.71 -0.30
CA PRO A 432 25.53 2.29 0.02
C PRO A 432 24.08 1.81 0.14
N PRO A 433 23.80 0.50 -0.03
CA PRO A 433 22.50 -0.06 0.25
C PRO A 433 22.02 0.33 1.66
N ASN A 434 20.74 0.68 1.81
CA ASN A 434 20.11 1.17 3.05
C ASN A 434 20.43 2.61 3.46
N ASP A 435 21.29 3.34 2.73
CA ASP A 435 21.33 4.79 2.87
C ASP A 435 20.02 5.38 2.34
N TRP A 436 19.36 6.18 3.16
CA TRP A 436 18.14 6.90 2.79
C TRP A 436 18.44 7.91 1.67
N LEU A 437 19.68 8.41 1.61
CA LEU A 437 20.15 9.26 0.53
C LEU A 437 20.33 8.39 -0.71
N ASP A 438 19.34 8.39 -1.59
CA ASP A 438 19.29 7.60 -2.80
C ASP A 438 19.97 8.34 -3.97
N LEU A 439 21.30 8.39 -3.98
CA LEU A 439 22.10 9.25 -4.89
C LEU A 439 23.17 8.45 -5.65
N ALA A 440 23.36 8.80 -6.92
CA ALA A 440 24.46 8.33 -7.75
C ALA A 440 25.05 9.46 -8.59
N VAL A 441 26.35 9.36 -8.87
CA VAL A 441 27.07 10.25 -9.80
C VAL A 441 27.63 9.43 -10.94
N LEU A 442 27.32 9.84 -12.17
CA LEU A 442 27.81 9.22 -13.39
C LEU A 442 28.88 10.09 -14.04
N GLU A 443 29.93 9.46 -14.56
CA GLU A 443 30.95 10.06 -15.40
C GLU A 443 30.65 9.77 -16.88
N VAL A 444 30.70 10.81 -17.72
CA VAL A 444 30.57 10.72 -19.17
C VAL A 444 31.75 11.39 -19.85
N LYS A 445 32.45 10.65 -20.72
CA LYS A 445 33.58 11.18 -21.50
C LYS A 445 33.12 11.77 -22.83
N ASN A 446 33.80 12.82 -23.27
CA ASN A 446 33.56 13.56 -24.51
C ASN A 446 32.09 14.03 -24.66
N PRO A 447 31.53 14.74 -23.66
CA PRO A 447 30.17 15.26 -23.75
C PRO A 447 30.04 16.32 -24.87
N PRO A 448 28.82 16.57 -25.39
CA PRO A 448 28.57 17.67 -26.31
C PRO A 448 29.14 19.02 -25.81
N PRO A 449 29.75 19.84 -26.68
CA PRO A 449 30.49 21.01 -26.26
C PRO A 449 29.61 22.15 -25.74
N ASP A 450 28.31 22.12 -25.99
CA ASP A 450 27.33 23.14 -25.63
C ASP A 450 26.72 22.95 -24.22
N LEU A 451 26.93 21.79 -23.58
CA LEU A 451 26.28 21.50 -22.29
C LEU A 451 26.77 22.41 -21.17
N LYS A 452 25.84 22.91 -20.35
CA LYS A 452 26.10 23.80 -19.21
C LYS A 452 25.62 23.18 -17.89
N PRO A 453 26.41 23.14 -16.81
CA PRO A 453 25.94 22.65 -15.53
C PRO A 453 24.75 23.44 -14.99
N LEU A 454 23.87 22.78 -14.23
CA LEU A 454 22.79 23.45 -13.50
C LEU A 454 23.32 23.99 -12.17
N ALA A 455 22.99 25.25 -11.87
CA ALA A 455 23.37 25.89 -10.61
C ALA A 455 22.57 25.31 -9.45
N LEU A 456 23.19 25.16 -8.28
CA LEU A 456 22.51 24.73 -7.06
C LEU A 456 21.92 25.96 -6.35
N ALA A 457 20.71 25.83 -5.81
CA ALA A 457 20.07 26.92 -5.08
C ALA A 457 20.81 27.23 -3.75
N PRO A 458 20.87 28.49 -3.32
CA PRO A 458 21.31 28.84 -1.97
C PRO A 458 20.32 28.30 -0.93
N LEU A 459 20.77 28.18 0.32
CA LEU A 459 19.95 27.76 1.46
C LEU A 459 19.53 28.98 2.30
N PRO A 460 18.40 28.91 3.03
CA PRO A 460 17.42 27.82 3.06
C PRO A 460 16.49 27.80 1.84
N ILE A 461 15.85 26.66 1.59
CA ILE A 461 14.82 26.50 0.55
C ILE A 461 13.52 27.16 1.05
N ALA A 462 12.93 28.07 0.26
CA ALA A 462 11.74 28.80 0.68
C ALA A 462 10.46 27.91 0.62
N PRO A 463 9.60 27.92 1.66
CA PRO A 463 8.31 27.24 1.60
C PRO A 463 7.39 27.91 0.57
N ASN A 464 6.46 27.15 0.00
CA ASN A 464 5.50 27.60 -1.04
C ASN A 464 6.14 28.16 -2.32
N GLN A 465 7.46 28.05 -2.49
CA GLN A 465 8.10 28.53 -3.72
C GLN A 465 7.61 27.70 -4.93
N PRO A 466 7.32 28.35 -6.08
CA PRO A 466 7.04 27.64 -7.31
C PRO A 466 8.27 26.86 -7.79
N VAL A 467 8.05 25.63 -8.22
CA VAL A 467 9.09 24.77 -8.77
C VAL A 467 8.62 24.05 -10.02
N ILE A 468 9.59 23.68 -10.85
CA ILE A 468 9.39 22.76 -11.97
C ILE A 468 10.33 21.57 -11.84
N SER A 469 9.94 20.42 -12.37
CA SER A 469 10.82 19.28 -12.57
C SER A 469 10.78 18.91 -14.04
N ILE A 470 11.93 18.67 -14.66
CA ILE A 470 12.02 18.22 -16.04
C ILE A 470 12.66 16.83 -16.05
N GLY A 471 12.03 15.87 -16.71
CA GLY A 471 12.58 14.53 -16.84
C GLY A 471 11.92 13.67 -17.91
N ASN A 472 12.20 12.38 -17.84
CA ASN A 472 12.03 11.44 -18.95
C ASN A 472 11.07 10.31 -18.56
N PRO A 473 9.77 10.59 -18.53
CA PRO A 473 8.76 9.62 -18.13
C PRO A 473 8.60 8.51 -19.18
N PHE A 474 8.28 7.28 -18.75
CA PHE A 474 8.03 6.18 -19.69
C PHE A 474 6.76 6.39 -20.52
N ASN A 475 5.68 6.87 -19.90
CA ASN A 475 4.35 6.91 -20.51
C ASN A 475 3.99 8.25 -21.18
N GLN A 476 4.91 9.23 -21.19
CA GLN A 476 4.70 10.54 -21.81
C GLN A 476 5.88 10.91 -22.72
N LYS A 477 5.86 12.12 -23.27
CA LYS A 477 6.97 12.63 -24.09
C LYS A 477 8.24 12.80 -23.25
N ASP A 478 9.40 12.40 -23.76
CA ASP A 478 10.68 12.68 -23.11
C ASP A 478 10.86 14.20 -22.85
N TRP A 479 11.60 14.58 -21.81
CA TRP A 479 11.74 15.97 -21.30
C TRP A 479 10.39 16.65 -20.99
N THR A 480 9.51 15.91 -20.32
CA THR A 480 8.25 16.45 -19.77
C THR A 480 8.53 17.36 -18.58
N VAL A 481 7.82 18.49 -18.54
CA VAL A 481 7.87 19.47 -17.45
C VAL A 481 6.68 19.27 -16.52
N SER A 482 6.96 18.88 -15.29
CA SER A 482 6.00 18.89 -14.19
C SER A 482 6.14 20.19 -13.40
N LYS A 483 5.02 20.77 -12.94
CA LYS A 483 4.99 22.02 -12.17
C LYS A 483 4.37 21.75 -10.81
N GLY A 484 4.80 22.49 -9.79
CA GLY A 484 4.25 22.43 -8.44
C GLY A 484 4.83 23.50 -7.53
N THR A 485 4.64 23.33 -6.23
CA THR A 485 5.24 24.16 -5.18
C THR A 485 5.91 23.30 -4.12
N VAL A 486 6.82 23.89 -3.34
CA VAL A 486 7.32 23.27 -2.11
C VAL A 486 6.26 23.35 -1.02
N ASN A 487 5.81 22.20 -0.51
CA ASN A 487 4.83 22.13 0.58
C ASN A 487 5.52 22.17 1.94
N ASP A 488 6.50 21.29 2.13
CA ASP A 488 7.22 21.11 3.39
C ASP A 488 8.67 20.71 3.11
N HIS A 489 9.54 21.02 4.05
CA HIS A 489 10.96 20.74 3.99
C HIS A 489 11.46 20.27 5.36
N ASN A 490 11.94 19.02 5.41
CA ASN A 490 12.64 18.48 6.55
C ASN A 490 14.02 17.95 6.14
N GLU A 491 14.80 17.48 7.12
CA GLU A 491 16.18 17.05 6.90
C GLU A 491 16.35 15.92 5.86
N LYS A 492 15.30 15.13 5.59
CA LYS A 492 15.34 13.96 4.71
C LYS A 492 14.57 14.14 3.42
N SER A 493 13.67 15.11 3.35
CA SER A 493 12.72 15.21 2.25
C SER A 493 12.22 16.62 2.00
N LEU A 494 12.12 16.95 0.72
CA LEU A 494 11.40 18.10 0.18
C LEU A 494 10.07 17.60 -0.40
N SER A 495 8.96 17.92 0.26
CA SER A 495 7.62 17.55 -0.19
C SER A 495 7.09 18.56 -1.21
N LEU A 496 6.52 18.07 -2.30
CA LEU A 496 6.14 18.87 -3.47
C LEU A 496 4.68 18.61 -3.86
N SER A 497 3.95 19.67 -4.20
CA SER A 497 2.62 19.57 -4.83
C SER A 497 2.74 19.30 -6.34
N MET A 498 3.27 18.14 -6.70
CA MET A 498 3.59 17.81 -8.09
C MET A 498 3.37 16.33 -8.39
N PHE A 499 2.66 16.07 -9.48
CA PHE A 499 2.52 14.71 -10.02
C PHE A 499 3.72 14.35 -10.90
N VAL A 500 4.36 13.24 -10.57
CA VAL A 500 5.45 12.64 -11.36
C VAL A 500 5.17 11.17 -11.57
N VAL A 501 5.59 10.67 -12.74
CA VAL A 501 5.39 9.29 -13.18
C VAL A 501 6.75 8.58 -13.28
N SER A 502 6.73 7.25 -13.41
CA SER A 502 7.94 6.44 -13.58
C SER A 502 8.86 6.99 -14.70
N GLY A 503 10.17 7.01 -14.45
CA GLY A 503 11.19 7.59 -15.33
C GLY A 503 11.63 9.02 -14.97
N GLN A 504 10.86 9.71 -14.11
CA GLN A 504 11.21 11.03 -13.55
C GLN A 504 12.16 10.97 -12.33
N SER A 505 12.52 9.78 -11.86
CA SER A 505 13.51 9.64 -10.79
C SER A 505 14.85 10.22 -11.23
N GLY A 506 15.45 11.02 -10.36
CA GLY A 506 16.72 11.70 -10.58
C GLY A 506 16.58 13.04 -11.31
N SER A 507 15.35 13.45 -11.67
CA SER A 507 15.10 14.77 -12.24
C SER A 507 15.47 15.89 -11.26
N PRO A 508 16.07 17.00 -11.74
CA PRO A 508 16.28 18.17 -10.90
C PRO A 508 14.95 18.89 -10.64
N VAL A 509 14.71 19.27 -9.40
CA VAL A 509 13.66 20.21 -9.03
C VAL A 509 14.25 21.61 -9.07
N LEU A 510 13.68 22.49 -9.89
CA LEU A 510 14.20 23.81 -10.22
C LEU A 510 13.28 24.89 -9.68
N ASN A 511 13.85 25.92 -9.06
CA ASN A 511 13.12 27.14 -8.71
C ASN A 511 12.91 28.07 -9.93
N ASP A 512 12.28 29.21 -9.70
CA ASP A 512 12.04 30.28 -10.68
C ASP A 512 13.32 30.85 -11.34
N LYS A 513 14.46 30.74 -10.65
CA LYS A 513 15.80 31.12 -11.15
C LYS A 513 16.53 29.98 -11.87
N ASN A 514 15.85 28.87 -12.12
CA ASN A 514 16.40 27.64 -12.72
C ASN A 514 17.57 27.03 -11.92
N GLN A 515 17.54 27.18 -10.60
CA GLN A 515 18.51 26.58 -9.70
C GLN A 515 17.93 25.32 -9.06
N VAL A 516 18.76 24.30 -8.89
CA VAL A 516 18.36 23.01 -8.32
C VAL A 516 18.12 23.16 -6.82
N VAL A 517 16.90 22.88 -6.37
CA VAL A 517 16.51 22.86 -4.95
C VAL A 517 16.38 21.44 -4.40
N GLY A 518 16.32 20.43 -5.27
CA GLY A 518 16.33 19.02 -4.86
C GLY A 518 16.42 18.06 -6.04
N VAL A 519 16.50 16.77 -5.74
CA VAL A 519 16.54 15.68 -6.72
C VAL A 519 15.33 14.77 -6.51
N MET A 520 14.44 14.68 -7.50
CA MET A 520 13.22 13.88 -7.42
C MET A 520 13.54 12.41 -7.11
N SER A 521 12.91 11.81 -6.12
CA SER A 521 13.16 10.41 -5.71
C SER A 521 11.91 9.53 -5.77
N GLN A 522 10.74 10.02 -5.34
CA GLN A 522 9.52 9.23 -5.30
C GLN A 522 8.28 10.08 -5.64
N ALA A 523 7.25 9.42 -6.18
CA ALA A 523 5.90 9.95 -6.33
C ALA A 523 4.94 9.14 -5.47
N SER A 524 3.98 9.81 -4.81
CA SER A 524 2.84 9.14 -4.16
C SER A 524 1.53 9.58 -4.79
N LEU A 525 0.62 8.62 -4.98
CA LEU A 525 -0.78 8.86 -5.36
C LEU A 525 -1.60 9.48 -4.23
N PHE A 526 -1.15 9.29 -2.98
CA PHE A 526 -1.82 9.76 -1.77
C PHE A 526 -0.82 10.51 -0.89
N CYS A 527 -1.15 11.77 -0.56
CA CYS A 527 -0.36 12.54 0.39
C CYS A 527 -0.93 12.32 1.79
N ASP A 528 -0.17 11.69 2.67
CA ASP A 528 -0.44 11.81 4.10
C ASP A 528 -0.02 13.22 4.52
N ASN A 529 -0.98 14.14 4.58
CA ASN A 529 -0.76 15.40 5.26
C ASN A 529 -1.09 15.17 6.75
N PRO A 530 -0.11 15.19 7.68
CA PRO A 530 -0.38 15.00 9.10
C PRO A 530 -1.27 16.09 9.72
N SER A 531 -1.63 17.13 8.94
CA SER A 531 -2.42 18.28 9.39
C SER A 531 -3.88 18.30 8.91
N THR A 532 -4.36 17.30 8.17
CA THR A 532 -5.75 17.27 7.69
C THR A 532 -6.51 16.05 8.21
N PRO A 533 -7.58 16.22 9.01
CA PRO A 533 -8.49 15.13 9.34
C PRO A 533 -9.28 14.73 8.09
N LYS A 534 -9.33 13.41 7.82
CA LYS A 534 -10.19 12.55 6.96
C LYS A 534 -11.19 13.17 5.92
N PRO A 535 -11.55 12.37 4.90
CA PRO A 535 -11.43 12.72 3.48
C PRO A 535 -12.53 13.67 2.96
N LEU A 536 -12.15 14.62 2.11
CA LEU A 536 -13.11 15.31 1.23
C LEU A 536 -13.43 14.41 0.03
N GLU A 537 -14.69 14.01 -0.07
CA GLU A 537 -15.28 13.15 -1.10
C GLU A 537 -15.24 13.69 -2.54
N ASN A 538 -14.66 14.87 -2.81
CA ASN A 538 -14.57 15.43 -4.17
C ASN A 538 -13.34 16.31 -4.42
N ALA A 539 -12.26 16.14 -3.63
CA ALA A 539 -11.00 16.84 -3.91
C ALA A 539 -10.23 16.14 -5.03
N VAL A 540 -9.94 16.86 -6.12
CA VAL A 540 -9.00 16.46 -7.17
C VAL A 540 -7.76 15.86 -6.52
N LYS A 541 -7.46 14.59 -6.83
CA LYS A 541 -6.28 13.86 -6.32
C LYS A 541 -5.01 14.64 -6.70
N LEU A 542 -4.50 15.46 -5.79
CA LEU A 542 -3.19 16.09 -5.90
C LEU A 542 -2.15 15.05 -5.47
N GLY A 543 -1.44 14.44 -6.42
CA GLY A 543 -0.29 13.60 -6.10
C GLY A 543 0.85 14.44 -5.51
N CYS A 544 1.60 13.88 -4.55
CA CYS A 544 2.78 14.52 -3.98
C CYS A 544 4.06 13.87 -4.50
N GLY A 545 5.04 14.71 -4.82
CA GLY A 545 6.39 14.29 -5.15
C GLY A 545 7.32 14.49 -3.95
N PHE A 546 8.27 13.58 -3.76
CA PHE A 546 9.33 13.71 -2.77
C PHE A 546 10.67 13.86 -3.49
N ALA A 547 11.42 14.88 -3.10
CA ALA A 547 12.76 15.12 -3.58
C ALA A 547 13.77 15.13 -2.43
N ILE A 548 14.98 14.67 -2.71
CA ILE A 548 16.12 14.79 -1.82
C ILE A 548 16.52 16.27 -1.77
N PRO A 549 16.54 16.91 -0.59
CA PRO A 549 16.95 18.30 -0.43
C PRO A 549 18.38 18.58 -0.95
N ILE A 550 18.60 19.72 -1.62
CA ILE A 550 19.89 20.00 -2.28
C ILE A 550 21.06 20.23 -1.32
N ASP A 551 20.80 20.61 -0.07
CA ASP A 551 21.80 20.68 1.00
C ASP A 551 22.42 19.30 1.28
N ARG A 552 21.57 18.27 1.42
CA ARG A 552 22.02 16.88 1.66
C ARG A 552 22.78 16.31 0.46
N VAL A 553 22.31 16.63 -0.75
CA VAL A 553 23.06 16.30 -1.98
C VAL A 553 24.42 16.98 -1.97
N ARG A 554 24.51 18.27 -1.62
CA ARG A 554 25.76 19.03 -1.56
C ARG A 554 26.75 18.47 -0.54
N GLU A 555 26.27 18.10 0.65
CA GLU A 555 27.09 17.44 1.68
C GLU A 555 27.73 16.16 1.14
N ARG A 556 26.93 15.26 0.56
CA ARG A 556 27.43 14.01 0.00
C ARG A 556 28.40 14.22 -1.18
N LEU A 557 28.13 15.20 -2.05
CA LEU A 557 29.05 15.53 -3.15
C LEU A 557 30.41 16.03 -2.65
N ARG A 558 30.45 16.77 -1.53
CA ARG A 558 31.70 17.19 -0.89
C ARG A 558 32.47 16.01 -0.30
N GLU A 559 31.78 15.08 0.36
CA GLU A 559 32.37 13.85 0.87
C GLU A 559 33.03 13.01 -0.24
N TRP A 560 32.38 12.96 -1.41
CA TRP A 560 32.92 12.31 -2.62
C TRP A 560 33.96 13.15 -3.38
N GLN A 561 34.33 14.32 -2.86
CA GLN A 561 35.28 15.24 -3.51
C GLN A 561 34.85 15.67 -4.94
N VAL A 562 33.56 15.61 -5.24
CA VAL A 562 32.97 16.11 -6.48
C VAL A 562 32.61 17.59 -6.27
N ILE A 563 33.63 18.44 -6.35
CA ILE A 563 33.50 19.88 -6.05
C ILE A 563 32.64 20.57 -7.10
N VAL A 564 31.55 21.18 -6.66
CA VAL A 564 30.67 22.06 -7.44
C VAL A 564 31.07 23.51 -7.13
N LYS A 565 31.38 24.31 -8.15
CA LYS A 565 31.66 25.75 -7.98
C LYS A 565 30.38 26.55 -7.84
#